data_AF-I6V1C1-F1
#
_entry.id   AF-I6V1C1-F1
#
_cell.length_a   1.000
_cell.length_b   1.000
_cell.length_c   1.000
_cell.angle_alpha   90.00
_cell.angle_beta   90.00
_cell.angle_gamma   90.00
#
_symmetry.space_group_name_H-M   'P 1'
#
loop_
_entity.id
_entity.type
_entity.pdbx_description
1 polymer ?
#
loop_
_entity_poly.entity_id
_entity_poly.type
_entity_poly.pdbx_seq_one_letter_code
_entity_poly.pdbx_strand_id
1 'polypeptide(L)'
;MEFNMFGITGDVGVGAVVGFIVGYALKKFMKIVMALIGAYVLSLFWLQQKGVITINTEALFNLTKEAAQTTLSLGEKALGILPGGAAFVAGFYLGFKKG
;
A
#
# COMPACT_ATOMS: atom_id res chain seq x y z
N MET A 1 -30.67 -23.29 4.35
CA MET A 1 -30.02 -21.98 4.42
C MET A 1 -30.57 -21.15 3.28
N GLU A 2 -31.50 -20.25 3.57
CA GLU A 2 -32.00 -19.29 2.57
C GLU A 2 -30.89 -18.27 2.33
N PHE A 3 -30.23 -18.36 1.16
CA PHE A 3 -29.24 -17.38 0.75
C PHE A 3 -29.96 -16.09 0.41
N ASN A 4 -29.96 -15.14 1.35
CA ASN A 4 -30.52 -13.80 1.15
C ASN A 4 -29.59 -12.98 0.23
N MET A 5 -29.75 -13.19 -1.08
CA MET A 5 -28.96 -12.58 -2.16
C MET A 5 -28.96 -11.03 -2.12
N PHE A 6 -30.00 -10.41 -1.54
CA PHE A 6 -30.11 -8.96 -1.40
C PHE A 6 -29.19 -8.40 -0.30
N GLY A 7 -29.03 -9.11 0.82
CA GLY A 7 -28.12 -8.70 1.89
C GLY A 7 -26.64 -8.79 1.47
N ILE A 8 -26.27 -9.90 0.82
CA ILE A 8 -24.89 -10.11 0.33
C ILE A 8 -24.55 -9.08 -0.76
N THR A 9 -25.48 -8.75 -1.67
CA THR A 9 -25.22 -7.76 -2.74
C THR A 9 -25.11 -6.33 -2.20
N GLY A 10 -25.89 -5.98 -1.18
CA GLY A 10 -25.80 -4.69 -0.48
C GLY A 10 -24.46 -4.53 0.27
N ASP A 11 -24.09 -5.52 1.07
CA ASP A 11 -22.87 -5.47 1.89
C ASP A 11 -21.59 -5.54 1.03
N VAL A 12 -21.59 -6.33 -0.04
CA VAL A 12 -20.50 -6.42 -1.02
C VAL A 12 -20.34 -5.11 -1.79
N GLY A 13 -21.46 -4.45 -2.17
CA GLY A 13 -21.44 -3.15 -2.83
C GLY A 13 -20.86 -2.03 -1.95
N VAL A 14 -21.24 -1.98 -0.68
CA VAL A 14 -20.70 -1.03 0.29
C VAL A 14 -19.20 -1.26 0.49
N GLY A 15 -18.77 -2.53 0.61
CA GLY A 15 -17.35 -2.89 0.71
C GLY A 15 -16.53 -2.38 -0.47
N ALA A 16 -17.03 -2.49 -1.71
CA ALA A 16 -16.34 -1.99 -2.90
C ALA A 16 -16.22 -0.46 -2.93
N VAL A 17 -17.29 0.26 -2.57
CA VAL A 17 -17.27 1.74 -2.56
C VAL A 17 -16.30 2.26 -1.49
N VAL A 18 -16.35 1.67 -0.29
CA VAL A 18 -15.43 2.01 0.80
C VAL A 18 -14.00 1.69 0.37
N GLY A 19 -13.75 0.51 -0.19
CA GLY A 19 -12.45 0.13 -0.74
C GLY A 19 -11.94 1.17 -1.75
N PHE A 20 -12.78 1.57 -2.71
CA PHE A 20 -12.43 2.56 -3.72
C PHE A 20 -12.02 3.91 -3.13
N ILE A 21 -12.78 4.45 -2.18
CA ILE A 21 -12.48 5.72 -1.53
C ILE A 21 -11.15 5.62 -0.77
N VAL A 22 -10.96 4.54 -0.02
CA VAL A 22 -9.73 4.29 0.75
C VAL A 22 -8.52 4.16 -0.18
N GLY A 23 -8.62 3.38 -1.26
CA GLY A 23 -7.55 3.20 -2.24
C GLY A 23 -7.15 4.51 -2.92
N TYR A 24 -8.14 5.34 -3.26
CA TYR A 24 -7.91 6.67 -3.86
C TYR A 24 -7.20 7.61 -2.88
N ALA A 25 -7.66 7.67 -1.63
CA ALA A 25 -7.03 8.49 -0.58
C ALA A 25 -5.60 8.03 -0.29
N LEU A 26 -5.39 6.72 -0.21
CA LEU A 26 -4.07 6.13 0.06
C LEU A 26 -3.06 6.54 -1.02
N LYS A 27 -3.42 6.56 -2.30
CA LYS A 27 -2.47 6.94 -3.35
C LYS A 27 -2.06 8.40 -3.30
N LYS A 28 -2.99 9.30 -2.97
CA LYS A 28 -2.65 10.71 -2.74
C LYS A 28 -1.71 10.87 -1.56
N PHE A 29 -1.96 10.14 -0.47
CA PHE A 29 -1.07 10.12 0.68
C PHE A 29 0.32 9.56 0.31
N MET A 30 0.37 8.50 -0.49
CA MET A 30 1.62 7.86 -0.92
C MET A 30 2.49 8.80 -1.77
N LYS A 31 1.90 9.68 -2.60
CA LYS A 31 2.64 10.71 -3.33
C LYS A 31 3.37 11.67 -2.38
N ILE A 32 2.73 12.09 -1.29
CA ILE A 32 3.33 12.98 -0.27
C ILE A 32 4.45 12.25 0.47
N VAL A 33 4.19 11.03 0.92
CA VAL A 33 5.18 10.21 1.64
C VAL A 33 6.39 9.93 0.75
N MET A 34 6.18 9.61 -0.53
CA MET A 34 7.27 9.35 -1.47
C MET A 34 8.13 10.60 -1.72
N ALA A 35 7.50 11.78 -1.78
CA ALA A 35 8.23 13.04 -1.86
C ALA A 35 9.08 13.31 -0.60
N LEU A 36 8.53 13.04 0.59
CA LEU A 36 9.26 13.20 1.86
C LEU A 36 10.44 12.22 1.97
N ILE A 37 10.24 10.95 1.61
CA ILE A 37 11.31 9.94 1.60
C ILE A 37 12.40 10.35 0.60
N GLY A 38 12.03 10.77 -0.61
CA GLY A 38 12.99 11.24 -1.62
C GLY A 38 13.81 12.44 -1.13
N ALA A 39 13.14 13.44 -0.55
CA ALA A 39 13.82 14.61 0.03
C ALA A 39 14.77 14.21 1.18
N TYR A 40 14.35 13.28 2.03
CA TYR A 40 15.18 12.77 3.13
C TYR A 40 16.43 12.04 2.62
N VAL A 41 16.27 11.15 1.64
CA VAL A 41 17.40 10.42 1.03
C VAL A 41 18.37 11.39 0.34
N LEU A 42 17.86 12.39 -0.37
CA LEU A 42 18.70 13.44 -0.98
C LEU A 42 19.50 14.21 0.06
N SER A 43 18.87 14.56 1.19
CA SER A 43 19.56 15.21 2.32
C SER A 43 20.69 14.33 2.86
N LEU A 44 20.44 13.04 3.09
CA LEU A 44 21.47 12.10 3.55
C LEU A 44 22.65 11.98 2.56
N PHE A 45 22.37 11.89 1.26
CA PHE A 45 23.41 11.86 0.23
C PHE A 45 24.26 13.13 0.23
N TRP A 46 23.64 14.29 0.46
CA TRP A 46 24.36 15.56 0.57
C TRP A 46 25.29 15.61 1.78
N LEU A 47 24.83 15.10 2.94
CA LEU A 47 25.67 14.98 4.14
C LEU A 47 26.81 13.97 3.97
N GLN A 48 26.58 12.90 3.21
CA GLN A 48 27.63 11.93 2.86
C GLN A 48 28.72 12.57 2.00
N GLN A 49 28.37 13.39 1.00
CA GLN A 49 29.37 14.08 0.16
C GLN A 49 30.25 15.04 0.96
N LYS A 50 29.71 15.62 2.04
CA LYS A 50 30.47 16.47 2.96
C LYS A 50 31.32 15.69 3.97
N GLY A 51 31.24 14.36 3.98
CA GLY A 51 32.00 13.49 4.88
C GLY A 51 31.52 13.51 6.34
N VAL A 52 30.31 14.05 6.60
CA VAL A 52 29.75 14.13 7.96
C VAL A 52 29.16 12.79 8.40
N ILE A 53 28.67 11.98 7.46
CA ILE A 53 28.01 10.69 7.71
C ILE A 53 28.48 9.65 6.70
N THR A 54 28.74 8.42 7.15
CA THR A 54 28.96 7.25 6.28
C THR A 54 27.67 6.43 6.18
N ILE A 55 27.11 6.29 4.98
CA ILE A 55 25.91 5.48 4.78
C ILE A 55 26.34 4.02 4.54
N ASN A 56 25.84 3.11 5.38
CA ASN A 56 25.98 1.68 5.13
C ASN A 56 24.93 1.24 4.10
N THR A 57 25.37 1.08 2.85
CA THR A 57 24.52 0.71 1.71
C THR A 57 23.94 -0.70 1.86
N GLU A 58 24.63 -1.61 2.52
CA GLU A 58 24.19 -2.99 2.73
C GLU A 58 23.05 -3.07 3.75
N ALA A 59 23.19 -2.35 4.87
CA ALA A 59 22.11 -2.22 5.86
C ALA A 59 20.87 -1.56 5.25
N LEU A 60 21.06 -0.49 4.46
CA LEU A 60 19.96 0.21 3.78
C LEU A 60 19.25 -0.70 2.76
N PHE A 61 20.03 -1.50 2.01
CA PHE A 61 19.48 -2.46 1.06
C PHE A 61 18.68 -3.56 1.75
N ASN A 62 19.18 -4.09 2.87
CA ASN A 62 18.47 -5.10 3.66
C ASN A 62 17.14 -4.58 4.22
N LEU A 63 17.12 -3.37 4.77
CA LEU A 63 15.88 -2.73 5.24
C LEU A 63 14.87 -2.55 4.10
N THR A 64 15.35 -2.12 2.92
CA THR A 64 14.50 -1.95 1.74
C THR A 64 13.93 -3.30 1.27
N LYS A 65 14.76 -4.35 1.28
CA LYS A 65 14.37 -5.70 0.89
C LYS A 65 13.32 -6.28 1.84
N GLU A 66 13.50 -6.12 3.15
CA GLU A 66 12.55 -6.58 4.16
C GLU A 66 11.20 -5.86 4.03
N ALA A 67 11.22 -4.54 3.82
CA ALA A 67 10.01 -3.76 3.56
C ALA A 67 9.29 -4.21 2.28
N ALA A 68 10.04 -4.50 1.21
CA ALA A 68 9.49 -5.02 -0.04
C ALA A 68 8.87 -6.41 0.14
N GLN A 69 9.57 -7.32 0.83
CA GLN A 69 9.08 -8.68 1.13
C GLN A 69 7.82 -8.64 1.99
N THR A 70 7.77 -7.77 3.00
CA THR A 70 6.58 -7.59 3.84
C THR A 70 5.40 -7.17 2.99
N THR A 71 5.59 -6.17 2.11
CA THR A 71 4.54 -5.66 1.23
C THR A 71 4.03 -6.74 0.26
N LEU A 72 4.93 -7.53 -0.33
CA LEU A 72 4.57 -8.65 -1.20
C LEU A 72 3.77 -9.72 -0.45
N SER A 73 4.21 -10.10 0.76
CA SER A 73 3.52 -11.10 1.58
C SER A 73 2.12 -10.65 2.01
N LEU A 74 1.91 -9.35 2.23
CA LEU A 74 0.60 -8.78 2.52
C LEU A 74 -0.31 -8.83 1.29
N GLY A 75 0.25 -8.61 0.10
CA GLY A 75 -0.46 -8.78 -1.17
C GLY A 75 -0.90 -10.24 -1.39
N GLU A 76 0.01 -11.20 -1.19
CA GLU A 76 -0.31 -12.63 -1.29
C GLU A 76 -1.35 -13.07 -0.26
N LYS A 77 -1.22 -12.62 1.00
CA LYS A 77 -2.22 -12.87 2.04
C LYS A 77 -3.57 -12.28 1.66
N ALA A 78 -3.62 -11.04 1.18
CA ALA A 78 -4.86 -10.40 0.73
C ALA A 78 -5.54 -11.16 -0.41
N LEU A 79 -4.77 -11.79 -1.31
CA LEU A 79 -5.27 -12.68 -2.35
C LEU A 79 -5.80 -14.02 -1.79
N GLY A 80 -5.29 -14.50 -0.65
CA GLY A 80 -5.74 -15.73 0.00
C GLY A 80 -7.06 -15.61 0.78
N ILE A 81 -7.46 -14.42 1.22
CA ILE A 81 -8.67 -14.15 2.04
C ILE A 81 -9.93 -13.85 1.19
N LEU A 82 -9.86 -14.12 -0.12
CA LEU A 82 -10.85 -13.70 -1.13
C LEU A 82 -12.34 -14.08 -0.91
N PRO A 83 -12.73 -15.16 -0.20
CA PRO A 83 -14.14 -15.55 -0.19
C PRO A 83 -15.11 -14.53 0.45
N GLY A 84 -14.62 -13.59 1.29
CA GLY A 84 -15.47 -12.58 1.95
C GLY A 84 -15.11 -11.11 1.67
N GLY A 85 -13.86 -10.79 1.28
CA GLY A 85 -13.35 -9.42 1.13
C GLY A 85 -13.09 -8.97 -0.32
N ALA A 86 -13.42 -9.81 -1.31
CA ALA A 86 -13.05 -9.57 -2.71
C ALA A 86 -13.54 -8.24 -3.27
N ALA A 87 -14.76 -7.81 -2.91
CA ALA A 87 -15.31 -6.54 -3.39
C ALA A 87 -14.59 -5.32 -2.81
N PHE A 88 -14.21 -5.35 -1.53
CA PHE A 88 -13.35 -4.32 -0.95
C PHE A 88 -12.01 -4.25 -1.66
N VAL A 89 -11.35 -5.38 -1.89
CA VAL A 89 -10.04 -5.42 -2.57
C VAL A 89 -10.14 -4.95 -4.02
N ALA A 90 -11.18 -5.36 -4.75
CA ALA A 90 -11.43 -4.92 -6.12
C ALA A 90 -11.71 -3.42 -6.18
N GLY A 91 -12.57 -2.91 -5.30
CA GLY A 91 -12.85 -1.49 -5.15
C GLY A 91 -11.59 -0.70 -4.81
N PHE A 92 -10.83 -1.17 -3.81
CA PHE A 92 -9.55 -0.60 -3.38
C PHE A 92 -8.52 -0.55 -4.51
N TYR A 93 -8.34 -1.64 -5.25
CA TYR A 93 -7.43 -1.68 -6.38
C TYR A 93 -7.81 -0.66 -7.45
N LEU A 94 -9.10 -0.55 -7.79
CA LEU A 94 -9.59 0.46 -8.75
C LEU A 94 -9.41 1.89 -8.25
N GLY A 95 -9.68 2.13 -6.96
CA GLY A 95 -9.47 3.43 -6.31
C GLY A 95 -7.99 3.82 -6.31
N PHE A 96 -7.14 2.89 -5.93
CA PHE A 96 -5.69 3.03 -5.96
C PHE A 96 -5.15 3.20 -7.38
N LYS A 97 -5.71 2.55 -8.40
CA LYS A 97 -5.30 2.80 -9.79
C LYS A 97 -5.60 4.24 -10.21
N LYS A 98 -6.77 4.77 -9.80
CA LYS A 98 -7.28 6.08 -10.22
C LYS A 98 -6.74 7.27 -9.41
N GLY A 99 -6.26 7.05 -8.19
CA GLY A 99 -5.64 8.07 -7.33
C GLY A 99 -4.27 8.57 -7.76
#